data_AF-A0A132B4U6-F1
#
_entry.id   AF-A0A132B4U6-F1
#
_cell.length_a   1.000
_cell.length_b   1.000
_cell.length_c   1.000
_cell.angle_alpha   90.00
_cell.angle_beta   90.00
_cell.angle_gamma   90.00
#
_symmetry.space_group_name_H-M   'P 1'
#
loop_
_entity.id
_entity.type
_entity.pdbx_description
1 polymer ?
#
loop_
_entity_poly.entity_id
_entity_poly.type
_entity_poly.pdbx_seq_one_letter_code
_entity_poly.pdbx_strand_id
1 'polypeptide(L)'
;MSDDGRVAATRYNNGNRAFLQSFLARGTLTFAEAKPMLAAILSVQEASDKEVNEDQIVQADLDSFIEAAAEAVSPFDYEIKSTRNQDTKERIWALVNSVSDPLTQLATTRTTEEIYYIKRFLDAMFETYNTKRREVMAVSDMQALETKIRKGTTRQSNGEAGAQSQAADKGLMSDQTEKLLAQLEKEKWLARTRSGYYMLTPRALMELRTWLVHTYNDADEPEEWQAIKFCEACKEIVTIGQRCSNLDCNTRLHNICEEAYWRARPGKTCAKCDTAWDGKHFVGPKAVTATDDHLREKQRSGVSKRRRADVDEDDNGGEGSSGRRRRTRVEEAPEVEEENEEEGEAEEEEDEEPGHNGSEVVNGGRRRRSNRVVEEEADESGSDE
;
A
#
# COMPACT_ATOMS: atom_id res chain seq x y z
N MET A 1 -40.99 -1.99 -35.14
CA MET A 1 -41.12 -1.38 -33.80
C MET A 1 -41.03 -2.53 -32.83
N SER A 2 -39.81 -2.87 -32.45
CA SER A 2 -39.53 -3.96 -31.52
C SER A 2 -39.03 -3.31 -30.25
N ASP A 3 -39.78 -3.56 -29.19
CA ASP A 3 -39.67 -3.00 -27.85
C ASP A 3 -38.30 -3.35 -27.27
N ASP A 4 -37.49 -2.31 -27.10
CA ASP A 4 -36.17 -2.36 -26.49
C ASP A 4 -36.41 -2.53 -24.98
N GLY A 5 -36.22 -3.75 -24.48
CA GLY A 5 -36.31 -4.12 -23.07
C GLY A 5 -35.23 -3.43 -22.25
N ARG A 6 -35.39 -2.12 -22.05
CA ARG A 6 -34.66 -1.34 -21.05
C ARG A 6 -34.97 -1.91 -19.69
N VAL A 7 -33.93 -2.43 -19.04
CA VAL A 7 -33.88 -2.76 -17.60
C VAL A 7 -34.47 -1.59 -16.83
N ALA A 8 -35.72 -1.72 -16.39
CA ALA A 8 -36.34 -0.75 -15.51
C ALA A 8 -35.52 -0.76 -14.21
N ALA A 9 -34.97 0.40 -13.84
CA ALA A 9 -34.31 0.59 -12.55
C ALA A 9 -35.20 0.01 -11.45
N THR A 10 -34.78 -1.11 -10.87
CA THR A 10 -35.50 -1.77 -9.79
C THR A 10 -35.55 -0.79 -8.62
N ARG A 11 -36.74 -0.21 -8.42
CA ARG A 11 -37.06 0.72 -7.34
C ARG A 11 -36.39 0.30 -6.03
N TYR A 12 -35.69 1.23 -5.39
CA TYR A 12 -34.98 0.99 -4.14
C TYR A 12 -35.89 0.30 -3.09
N ASN A 13 -35.54 -0.92 -2.68
CA ASN A 13 -36.40 -1.80 -1.91
C ASN A 13 -35.76 -2.26 -0.58
N ASN A 14 -36.42 -3.15 0.16
CA ASN A 14 -35.92 -3.63 1.46
C ASN A 14 -34.65 -4.48 1.34
N GLY A 15 -34.41 -5.16 0.21
CA GLY A 15 -33.16 -5.86 -0.05
C GLY A 15 -31.99 -4.88 -0.17
N ASN A 16 -32.18 -3.78 -0.92
CA ASN A 16 -31.16 -2.72 -1.01
C ASN A 16 -30.88 -2.08 0.36
N ARG A 17 -31.91 -1.90 1.19
CA ARG A 17 -31.74 -1.42 2.57
C ARG A 17 -30.93 -2.41 3.43
N ALA A 18 -31.23 -3.70 3.35
CA ALA A 18 -30.50 -4.74 4.08
C ALA A 18 -29.03 -4.82 3.63
N PHE A 19 -28.78 -4.69 2.32
CA PHE A 19 -27.44 -4.59 1.76
C PHE A 19 -26.70 -3.37 2.30
N LEU A 20 -27.29 -2.17 2.22
CA LEU A 20 -26.65 -0.94 2.69
C LEU A 20 -26.36 -0.99 4.20
N GLN A 21 -27.29 -1.50 5.01
CA GLN A 21 -27.07 -1.70 6.45
C GLN A 21 -25.91 -2.66 6.72
N SER A 22 -25.86 -3.77 5.98
CA SER A 22 -24.78 -4.75 6.07
C SER A 22 -23.44 -4.18 5.65
N PHE A 23 -23.43 -3.32 4.62
CA PHE A 23 -22.23 -2.65 4.14
C PHE A 23 -21.73 -1.60 5.14
N LEU A 24 -22.61 -0.76 5.67
CA LEU A 24 -22.30 0.23 6.71
C LEU A 24 -21.68 -0.41 7.95
N ALA A 25 -22.22 -1.54 8.41
CA ALA A 25 -21.70 -2.26 9.57
C ALA A 25 -20.28 -2.81 9.38
N ARG A 26 -19.89 -3.11 8.14
CA ARG A 26 -18.56 -3.64 7.79
C ARG A 26 -17.56 -2.54 7.44
N GLY A 27 -18.03 -1.41 6.92
CA GLY A 27 -17.23 -0.27 6.46
C GLY A 27 -16.54 -0.48 5.11
N THR A 28 -16.15 -1.71 4.80
CA THR A 28 -15.65 -2.13 3.48
C THR A 28 -16.32 -3.41 3.03
N LEU A 29 -16.24 -3.69 1.73
CA LEU A 29 -16.77 -4.89 1.14
C LEU A 29 -15.86 -5.39 0.02
N THR A 30 -15.60 -6.69 -0.05
CA THR A 30 -15.08 -7.35 -1.26
C THR A 30 -16.18 -8.15 -1.96
N PHE A 31 -15.93 -8.58 -3.21
CA PHE A 31 -16.91 -9.41 -3.91
C PHE A 31 -17.13 -10.74 -3.19
N ALA A 32 -16.07 -11.36 -2.65
CA ALA A 32 -16.17 -12.59 -1.87
C ALA A 32 -17.02 -12.39 -0.60
N GLU A 33 -16.87 -11.26 0.09
CA GLU A 33 -17.69 -10.92 1.26
C GLU A 33 -19.14 -10.57 0.89
N ALA A 34 -19.36 -10.06 -0.31
CA ALA A 34 -20.68 -9.70 -0.81
C ALA A 34 -21.55 -10.90 -1.22
N LYS A 35 -20.93 -11.99 -1.69
CA LYS A 35 -21.66 -13.18 -2.13
C LYS A 35 -22.64 -13.75 -1.09
N PRO A 36 -22.23 -14.08 0.15
CA PRO A 36 -23.15 -14.63 1.15
C PRO A 36 -24.27 -13.66 1.51
N MET A 37 -24.00 -12.35 1.55
CA MET A 37 -25.07 -11.38 1.87
C MET A 37 -26.07 -11.23 0.73
N LEU A 38 -25.63 -11.21 -0.52
CA LEU A 38 -26.52 -11.07 -1.67
C LEU A 38 -27.34 -12.35 -1.86
N ALA A 39 -26.73 -13.52 -1.71
CA ALA A 39 -27.43 -14.81 -1.70
C ALA A 39 -28.54 -14.84 -0.66
N ALA A 40 -28.26 -14.41 0.59
CA ALA A 40 -29.26 -14.35 1.66
C ALA A 40 -30.39 -13.35 1.36
N ILE A 41 -30.06 -12.15 0.84
CA ILE A 41 -31.05 -11.13 0.50
C ILE A 41 -31.96 -11.61 -0.63
N LEU A 42 -31.39 -12.14 -1.72
CA LEU A 42 -32.13 -12.60 -2.89
C LEU A 42 -33.01 -13.80 -2.56
N SER A 43 -32.52 -14.75 -1.75
CA SER A 43 -33.31 -15.89 -1.27
C SER A 43 -34.59 -15.45 -0.55
N VAL A 44 -34.52 -14.39 0.26
CA VAL A 44 -35.70 -13.84 0.95
C VAL A 44 -36.62 -13.08 -0.01
N GLN A 45 -36.06 -12.41 -1.03
CA GLN A 45 -36.84 -11.60 -1.96
C GLN A 45 -37.61 -12.41 -2.99
N GLU A 46 -37.06 -13.53 -3.45
CA GLU A 46 -37.71 -14.35 -4.47
C GLU A 46 -38.99 -15.05 -3.98
N ALA A 47 -39.27 -15.03 -2.66
CA ALA A 47 -40.48 -15.58 -2.03
C ALA A 47 -40.84 -17.00 -2.51
N SER A 48 -39.86 -17.72 -3.03
CA SER A 48 -39.95 -19.07 -3.57
C SER A 48 -39.07 -19.96 -2.71
N ASP A 49 -39.43 -21.24 -2.53
CA ASP A 49 -38.66 -22.23 -1.76
C ASP A 49 -37.27 -22.54 -2.37
N LYS A 50 -36.76 -21.71 -3.29
CA LYS A 50 -35.45 -21.85 -3.90
C LYS A 50 -34.48 -20.92 -3.20
N GLU A 51 -33.57 -21.50 -2.42
CA GLU A 51 -32.40 -20.81 -1.90
C GLU A 51 -31.44 -20.46 -3.05
N VAL A 52 -31.04 -19.20 -3.11
CA VAL A 52 -29.99 -18.72 -4.00
C VAL A 52 -28.65 -19.08 -3.38
N ASN A 53 -27.84 -19.83 -4.12
CA ASN A 53 -26.50 -20.22 -3.67
C ASN A 53 -25.48 -19.09 -3.93
N GLU A 54 -24.45 -18.96 -3.09
CA GLU A 54 -23.34 -18.00 -3.25
C GLU A 54 -22.63 -18.10 -4.60
N ASP A 55 -22.58 -19.30 -5.19
CA ASP A 55 -21.97 -19.55 -6.50
C ASP A 55 -22.79 -18.97 -7.67
N GLN A 56 -24.08 -18.70 -7.45
CA GLN A 56 -24.95 -18.09 -8.45
C GLN A 56 -24.79 -16.57 -8.49
N ILE A 57 -24.21 -15.97 -7.44
CA ILE A 57 -23.98 -14.53 -7.36
C ILE A 57 -22.84 -14.14 -8.29
N VAL A 58 -23.14 -13.27 -9.25
CA VAL A 58 -22.19 -12.71 -10.20
C VAL A 58 -21.87 -11.25 -9.88
N GLN A 59 -20.80 -10.74 -10.49
CA GLN A 59 -20.36 -9.35 -10.27
C GLN A 59 -21.46 -8.33 -10.62
N ALA A 60 -22.28 -8.62 -11.63
CA ALA A 60 -23.38 -7.75 -12.04
C ALA A 60 -24.45 -7.57 -10.94
N ASP A 61 -24.67 -8.59 -10.10
CA ASP A 61 -25.58 -8.49 -8.97
C ASP A 61 -25.04 -7.48 -7.96
N LEU A 62 -23.76 -7.61 -7.58
CA LEU A 62 -23.12 -6.66 -6.68
C LEU A 62 -23.13 -5.24 -7.26
N ASP A 63 -22.80 -5.08 -8.53
CA ASP A 63 -22.76 -3.76 -9.18
C ASP A 63 -24.14 -3.08 -9.10
N SER A 64 -25.23 -3.82 -9.34
CA SER A 64 -26.60 -3.30 -9.20
C SER A 64 -26.94 -2.86 -7.77
N PHE A 65 -26.56 -3.65 -6.76
CA PHE A 65 -26.76 -3.28 -5.35
C PHE A 65 -25.90 -2.07 -4.93
N ILE A 66 -24.67 -1.98 -5.43
CA ILE A 66 -23.77 -0.84 -5.20
C ILE A 66 -24.32 0.44 -5.84
N GLU A 67 -24.80 0.37 -7.07
CA GLU A 67 -25.42 1.51 -7.77
C GLU A 67 -26.65 2.03 -7.00
N ALA A 68 -27.55 1.12 -6.62
CA ALA A 68 -28.73 1.47 -5.84
C ALA A 68 -28.38 2.06 -4.46
N ALA A 69 -27.35 1.53 -3.80
CA ALA A 69 -26.84 2.05 -2.55
C ALA A 69 -26.19 3.43 -2.71
N ALA A 70 -25.41 3.64 -3.78
CA ALA A 70 -24.74 4.90 -4.09
C ALA A 70 -25.76 6.03 -4.33
N GLU A 71 -26.82 5.76 -5.08
CA GLU A 71 -27.91 6.71 -5.29
C GLU A 71 -28.60 7.07 -3.96
N ALA A 72 -28.82 6.09 -3.08
CA ALA A 72 -29.49 6.30 -1.81
C ALA A 72 -28.66 7.09 -0.78
N VAL A 73 -27.33 6.96 -0.80
CA VAL A 73 -26.43 7.65 0.14
C VAL A 73 -25.95 9.03 -0.35
N SER A 74 -26.03 9.29 -1.65
CA SER A 74 -25.60 10.55 -2.26
C SER A 74 -26.21 11.82 -1.62
N PRO A 75 -27.50 11.87 -1.24
CA PRO A 75 -28.08 13.04 -0.57
C PRO A 75 -27.51 13.36 0.81
N PHE A 76 -26.71 12.44 1.38
CA PHE A 76 -26.07 12.60 2.69
C PHE A 76 -24.58 12.90 2.55
N ASP A 77 -24.13 13.34 1.37
CA ASP A 77 -22.74 13.61 1.06
C ASP A 77 -21.81 12.40 1.25
N TYR A 78 -22.36 11.19 1.12
CA TYR A 78 -21.56 9.97 1.05
C TYR A 78 -21.44 9.48 -0.39
N GLU A 79 -20.29 8.92 -0.71
CA GLU A 79 -19.99 8.28 -1.99
C GLU A 79 -19.54 6.84 -1.75
N ILE A 80 -19.93 5.92 -2.62
CA ILE A 80 -19.34 4.57 -2.64
C ILE A 80 -18.21 4.58 -3.65
N LYS A 81 -16.98 4.40 -3.17
CA LYS A 81 -15.79 4.29 -4.02
C LYS A 81 -15.26 2.87 -4.04
N SER A 82 -14.57 2.52 -5.12
CA SER A 82 -13.83 1.26 -5.19
C SER A 82 -12.38 1.50 -5.55
N THR A 83 -11.51 0.68 -4.98
CA THR A 83 -10.09 0.65 -5.31
C THR A 83 -9.59 -0.79 -5.28
N ARG A 84 -8.33 -1.02 -5.65
CA ARG A 84 -7.68 -2.32 -5.51
C ARG A 84 -6.74 -2.30 -4.31
N ASN A 85 -6.76 -3.36 -3.52
CA ASN A 85 -5.74 -3.59 -2.52
C ASN A 85 -4.36 -3.64 -3.19
N GLN A 86 -3.42 -2.84 -2.71
CA GLN A 86 -2.11 -2.67 -3.33
C GLN A 86 -1.20 -3.90 -3.20
N ASP A 87 -1.58 -4.87 -2.35
CA ASP A 87 -0.89 -6.14 -2.16
C ASP A 87 -1.66 -7.29 -2.80
N THR A 88 -2.93 -7.50 -2.42
CA THR A 88 -3.72 -8.66 -2.88
C THR A 88 -4.35 -8.48 -4.26
N LYS A 89 -4.35 -7.26 -4.83
CA LYS A 89 -5.03 -6.89 -6.09
C LYS A 89 -6.57 -7.00 -6.06
N GLU A 90 -7.14 -7.46 -4.96
CA GLU A 90 -8.58 -7.60 -4.76
C GLU A 90 -9.28 -6.24 -4.79
N ARG A 91 -10.45 -6.17 -5.45
CA ARG A 91 -11.27 -4.95 -5.47
C ARG A 91 -12.03 -4.84 -4.15
N ILE A 92 -11.95 -3.65 -3.55
CA ILE A 92 -12.65 -3.30 -2.32
C ILE A 92 -13.54 -2.11 -2.62
N TRP A 93 -14.76 -2.14 -2.10
CA TRP A 93 -15.69 -1.03 -2.06
C TRP A 93 -15.73 -0.46 -0.64
N ALA A 94 -15.82 0.85 -0.52
CA ALA A 94 -15.99 1.54 0.76
C ALA A 94 -16.96 2.71 0.60
N LEU A 95 -17.73 2.97 1.64
CA LEU A 95 -18.49 4.20 1.76
C LEU A 95 -17.56 5.28 2.31
N VAL A 96 -17.36 6.35 1.56
CA VAL A 96 -16.51 7.49 1.93
C VAL A 96 -17.36 8.74 2.08
N ASN A 97 -17.00 9.60 3.02
CA ASN A 97 -17.61 10.91 3.17
C ASN A 97 -16.99 11.88 2.14
N SER A 98 -17.82 12.59 1.39
CA SER A 98 -17.39 13.49 0.31
C SER A 98 -17.13 14.93 0.75
N VAL A 99 -17.59 15.33 1.93
CA VAL A 99 -17.56 16.74 2.39
C VAL A 99 -16.76 16.92 3.68
N SER A 100 -16.80 15.96 4.61
CA SER A 100 -16.16 16.15 5.92
C SER A 100 -14.67 15.83 5.88
N ASP A 101 -13.86 16.64 6.57
CA ASP A 101 -12.49 16.26 6.92
C ASP A 101 -12.53 14.95 7.73
N PRO A 102 -11.91 13.85 7.29
CA PRO A 102 -11.95 12.59 8.00
C PRO A 102 -11.42 12.67 9.44
N LEU A 103 -10.52 13.63 9.75
CA LEU A 103 -10.11 13.86 11.13
C LEU A 103 -11.25 14.38 12.00
N THR A 104 -12.17 15.18 11.44
CA THR A 104 -13.37 15.64 12.13
C THR A 104 -14.34 14.48 12.37
N GLN A 105 -14.42 13.52 11.45
CA GLN A 105 -15.23 12.31 11.64
C GLN A 105 -14.66 11.43 12.75
N LEU A 106 -13.35 11.19 12.75
CA LEU A 106 -12.67 10.50 13.86
C LEU A 106 -12.88 11.23 15.19
N ALA A 107 -12.93 12.56 15.19
CA ALA A 107 -13.17 13.36 16.39
C ALA A 107 -14.53 13.13 17.06
N THR A 108 -15.52 12.59 16.34
CA THR A 108 -16.84 12.30 16.93
C THR A 108 -16.86 11.06 17.83
N THR A 109 -15.93 10.13 17.63
CA THR A 109 -15.90 8.83 18.34
C THR A 109 -14.65 8.63 19.20
N ARG A 110 -13.72 9.59 19.16
CA ARG A 110 -12.41 9.49 19.79
C ARG A 110 -12.17 10.63 20.77
N THR A 111 -11.35 10.35 21.78
CA THR A 111 -10.92 11.39 22.72
C THR A 111 -9.92 12.34 22.05
N THR A 112 -9.76 13.53 22.63
CA THR A 112 -8.80 14.52 22.15
C THR A 112 -7.37 13.95 22.09
N GLU A 113 -6.96 13.18 23.09
CA GLU A 113 -5.63 12.55 23.14
C GLU A 113 -5.45 11.47 22.06
N GLU A 114 -6.51 10.72 21.74
CA GLU A 114 -6.49 9.73 20.66
C GLU A 114 -6.33 10.41 19.30
N ILE A 115 -7.03 11.52 19.06
CA ILE A 115 -6.91 12.30 17.82
C ILE A 115 -5.48 12.86 17.68
N TYR A 116 -4.91 13.42 18.74
CA TYR A 116 -3.53 13.91 18.72
C TYR A 116 -2.52 12.79 18.45
N TYR A 117 -2.74 11.60 19.02
CA TYR A 117 -1.92 10.44 18.69
C TYR A 117 -2.03 10.06 17.22
N ILE A 118 -3.24 9.97 16.67
CA ILE A 118 -3.47 9.61 15.26
C ILE A 118 -2.77 10.61 14.35
N LYS A 119 -2.87 11.92 14.62
CA LYS A 119 -2.16 12.95 13.85
C LYS A 119 -0.65 12.72 13.87
N ARG A 120 -0.04 12.58 15.06
CA ARG A 120 1.40 12.29 15.19
C ARG A 120 1.82 10.99 14.53
N PHE A 121 0.95 9.98 14.55
CA PHE A 121 1.19 8.70 13.91
C PHE A 121 1.23 8.85 12.38
N LEU A 122 0.31 9.64 11.80
CA LEU A 122 0.31 9.97 10.37
C LEU A 122 1.51 10.84 9.99
N ASP A 123 1.87 11.83 10.81
CA ASP A 123 3.07 12.66 10.60
C ASP A 123 4.34 11.80 10.63
N ALA A 124 4.42 10.85 11.58
CA ALA A 124 5.51 9.89 11.60
C ALA A 124 5.53 9.02 10.33
N MET A 125 4.38 8.58 9.83
CA MET A 125 4.26 7.76 8.62
C MET A 125 4.70 8.51 7.35
N PHE A 126 4.23 9.75 7.16
CA PHE A 126 4.36 10.49 5.89
C PHE A 126 5.46 11.55 5.87
N GLU A 127 5.97 11.98 7.02
CA GLU A 127 7.10 12.91 7.11
C GLU A 127 8.37 12.23 7.66
N THR A 128 8.25 11.51 8.79
CA THR A 128 9.44 10.95 9.46
C THR A 128 9.97 9.70 8.74
N TYR A 129 9.07 8.78 8.36
CA TYR A 129 9.43 7.49 7.74
C TYR A 129 9.20 7.46 6.23
N ASN A 130 8.89 8.61 5.63
CA ASN A 130 8.79 8.78 4.20
C ASN A 130 9.72 9.93 3.79
N THR A 131 10.88 9.58 3.28
CA THR A 131 11.91 10.52 2.87
C THR A 131 12.28 10.27 1.42
N LYS A 132 12.88 11.25 0.75
CA LYS A 132 13.36 11.15 -0.64
C LYS A 132 14.19 9.90 -0.94
N ARG A 133 14.98 9.43 0.03
CA ARG A 133 15.81 8.22 -0.13
C ARG A 133 15.10 6.93 0.28
N ARG A 134 14.14 7.02 1.21
CA ARG A 134 13.49 5.89 1.86
C ARG A 134 12.01 6.17 2.04
N GLU A 135 11.20 5.65 1.14
CA GLU A 135 9.75 5.85 1.08
C GLU A 135 9.03 4.67 1.76
N VAL A 136 9.14 4.56 3.08
CA VAL A 136 8.56 3.43 3.82
C VAL A 136 7.05 3.57 3.96
N MET A 137 6.56 4.79 4.25
CA MET A 137 5.13 5.09 4.44
C MET A 137 4.40 4.07 5.32
N ALA A 138 5.10 3.59 6.35
CA ALA A 138 4.62 2.62 7.31
C ALA A 138 5.35 2.83 8.64
N VAL A 139 4.70 2.47 9.74
CA VAL A 139 5.23 2.63 11.10
C VAL A 139 5.34 1.24 11.73
N SER A 140 6.51 0.87 12.27
CA SER A 140 6.64 -0.42 12.95
C SER A 140 5.96 -0.43 14.32
N ASP A 141 5.69 -1.62 14.87
CA ASP A 141 5.12 -1.78 16.21
C ASP A 141 5.90 -1.02 17.29
N MET A 142 7.22 -1.16 17.26
CA MET A 142 8.09 -0.48 18.20
C MET A 142 8.03 1.05 18.02
N GLN A 143 8.02 1.52 16.78
CA GLN A 143 7.96 2.95 16.46
C GLN A 143 6.64 3.56 16.92
N ALA A 144 5.52 2.86 16.73
CA ALA A 144 4.18 3.30 17.12
C ALA A 144 4.05 3.54 18.63
N LEU A 145 4.86 2.84 19.44
CA LEU A 145 4.92 2.95 20.90
C LEU A 145 6.00 3.89 21.43
N GLU A 146 6.77 4.54 20.55
CA GLU A 146 7.78 5.50 20.97
C GLU A 146 7.14 6.72 21.65
N THR A 147 7.79 7.21 22.71
CA THR A 147 7.34 8.37 23.48
C THR A 147 7.08 9.60 22.60
N LYS A 148 7.88 9.80 21.55
CA LYS A 148 7.73 10.94 20.63
C LYS A 148 6.40 10.93 19.88
N ILE A 149 5.89 9.74 19.50
CA ILE A 149 4.59 9.60 18.81
C ILE A 149 3.47 9.60 19.85
N ARG A 150 3.68 8.96 20.99
CA ARG A 150 2.64 8.82 22.03
C ARG A 150 2.32 10.10 22.78
N LYS A 151 3.34 10.90 23.10
CA LYS A 151 3.21 12.11 23.94
C LYS A 151 3.60 13.39 23.23
N GLY A 152 4.11 13.28 22.01
CA GLY A 152 4.65 14.42 21.29
C GLY A 152 5.93 14.95 21.92
N THR A 153 6.47 15.98 21.28
CA THR A 153 7.48 16.83 21.91
C THR A 153 6.79 18.05 22.50
N THR A 154 7.19 18.50 23.68
CA THR A 154 6.66 19.66 24.42
C THR A 154 6.69 21.00 23.63
N ARG A 155 7.08 21.02 22.35
CA ARG A 155 7.33 22.23 21.53
C ARG A 155 6.48 22.38 20.26
N GLN A 156 5.46 21.56 20.02
CA GLN A 156 4.59 21.70 18.84
C GLN A 156 3.23 22.36 19.14
N SER A 157 3.18 23.30 20.09
CA SER A 157 2.03 24.17 20.31
C SER A 157 2.16 25.53 19.60
N ASN A 158 2.83 25.60 18.44
CA ASN A 158 2.99 26.86 17.74
C ASN A 158 2.94 26.67 16.24
N GLY A 159 1.80 27.00 15.63
CA GLY A 159 1.68 26.99 14.17
C GLY A 159 0.29 26.99 13.57
N GLU A 160 -0.75 27.51 14.23
CA GLU A 160 -1.92 28.04 13.50
C GLU A 160 -2.67 29.02 14.40
N ALA A 161 -2.72 30.28 13.94
CA ALA A 161 -3.32 31.40 14.65
C ALA A 161 -4.85 31.29 14.59
N GLY A 162 -5.43 30.64 15.60
CA GLY A 162 -6.88 30.59 15.80
C GLY A 162 -7.17 30.14 17.23
N ALA A 163 -7.51 31.09 18.08
CA ALA A 163 -7.71 30.89 19.51
C ALA A 163 -8.83 29.88 19.83
N GLN A 164 -8.45 28.68 20.25
CA GLN A 164 -9.18 27.88 21.24
C GLN A 164 -8.14 27.19 22.11
N SER A 165 -8.29 27.32 23.42
CA SER A 165 -7.46 26.69 24.44
C SER A 165 -7.39 25.18 24.20
N GLN A 166 -6.37 24.71 23.48
CA GLN A 166 -6.09 23.29 23.33
C GLN A 166 -5.83 22.74 24.73
N ALA A 167 -6.69 21.82 25.16
CA ALA A 167 -6.43 21.01 26.34
C ALA A 167 -4.99 20.49 26.24
N ALA A 168 -4.21 20.65 27.32
CA ALA A 168 -2.82 20.21 27.33
C ALA A 168 -2.75 18.74 26.90
N ASP A 169 -2.13 18.48 25.74
CA ASP A 169 -1.96 17.13 25.22
C ASP A 169 -1.02 16.36 26.16
N LYS A 170 -1.62 15.46 26.95
CA LYS A 170 -0.88 14.62 27.90
C LYS A 170 -0.27 13.39 27.22
N GLY A 171 -0.66 13.12 25.97
CA GLY A 171 -0.36 11.89 25.27
C GLY A 171 -1.06 10.66 25.84
N LEU A 172 -0.86 9.53 25.14
CA LEU A 172 -1.39 8.24 25.53
C LEU A 172 -0.38 7.39 26.31
N MET A 173 -0.86 6.60 27.26
CA MET A 173 -0.09 5.51 27.88
C MET A 173 0.12 4.34 26.90
N SER A 174 1.06 3.43 27.19
CA SER A 174 1.45 2.38 26.22
C SER A 174 0.29 1.45 25.96
N ASP A 175 -0.38 1.03 27.03
CA ASP A 175 -1.58 0.19 26.99
C ASP A 175 -2.75 0.87 26.26
N GLN A 176 -2.93 2.17 26.46
CA GLN A 176 -3.94 2.96 25.73
C GLN A 176 -3.61 3.05 24.25
N THR A 177 -2.33 3.17 23.91
CA THR A 177 -1.86 3.25 22.53
C THR A 177 -2.08 1.92 21.80
N GLU A 178 -1.73 0.79 22.42
CA GLU A 178 -1.96 -0.54 21.88
C GLU A 178 -3.45 -0.81 21.65
N LYS A 179 -4.31 -0.43 22.62
CA LYS A 179 -5.77 -0.54 22.47
C LYS A 179 -6.28 0.29 21.31
N LEU A 180 -5.81 1.52 21.15
CA LEU A 180 -6.20 2.41 20.06
C LEU A 180 -5.77 1.85 18.69
N LEU A 181 -4.54 1.35 18.57
CA LEU A 181 -4.05 0.72 17.34
C LEU A 181 -4.89 -0.52 16.97
N ALA A 182 -5.21 -1.37 17.95
CA ALA A 182 -6.07 -2.54 17.73
C ALA A 182 -7.50 -2.15 17.31
N GLN A 183 -8.05 -1.06 17.85
CA GLN A 183 -9.34 -0.52 17.41
C GLN A 183 -9.28 0.02 15.98
N LEU A 184 -8.23 0.77 15.63
CA LEU A 184 -8.02 1.26 14.26
C LEU A 184 -7.87 0.12 13.25
N GLU A 185 -7.23 -0.99 13.61
CA GLU A 185 -7.20 -2.20 12.78
C GLU A 185 -8.59 -2.83 12.62
N LYS A 186 -9.33 -2.97 13.73
CA LYS A 186 -10.68 -3.53 13.71
C LYS A 186 -11.64 -2.72 12.83
N GLU A 187 -11.53 -1.40 12.89
CA GLU A 187 -12.30 -0.45 12.09
C GLU A 187 -11.80 -0.31 10.64
N LYS A 188 -10.73 -1.02 10.28
CA LYS A 188 -10.11 -1.00 8.95
C LYS A 188 -9.54 0.35 8.56
N TRP A 189 -9.03 1.13 9.51
CA TRP A 189 -8.18 2.30 9.24
C TRP A 189 -6.73 1.89 8.99
N LEU A 190 -6.24 0.94 9.79
CA LEU A 190 -4.90 0.39 9.69
C LEU A 190 -4.93 -1.09 9.32
N ALA A 191 -3.89 -1.54 8.63
CA ALA A 191 -3.55 -2.95 8.48
C ALA A 191 -2.14 -3.18 8.98
N ARG A 192 -1.92 -4.31 9.65
CA ARG A 192 -0.61 -4.73 10.13
C ARG A 192 -0.04 -5.82 9.23
N THR A 193 1.15 -5.58 8.72
CA THR A 193 1.90 -6.58 7.94
C THR A 193 2.47 -7.66 8.85
N ARG A 194 2.77 -8.84 8.29
CA ARG A 194 3.44 -9.93 9.03
C ARG A 194 4.80 -9.51 9.60
N SER A 195 5.45 -8.54 8.97
CA SER A 195 6.71 -7.93 9.42
C SER A 195 6.55 -6.89 10.54
N GLY A 196 5.35 -6.69 11.10
CA GLY A 196 5.14 -5.78 12.23
C GLY A 196 5.09 -4.30 11.84
N TYR A 197 4.63 -3.99 10.62
CA TYR A 197 4.40 -2.60 10.18
C TYR A 197 2.92 -2.31 10.00
N TYR A 198 2.47 -1.20 10.58
CA TYR A 198 1.19 -0.57 10.31
C TYR A 198 1.22 0.24 9.03
N MET A 199 0.19 0.09 8.21
CA MET A 199 -0.07 0.84 6.98
C MET A 199 -1.52 1.29 6.94
N LEU A 200 -1.81 2.35 6.19
CA LEU A 200 -3.18 2.70 5.85
C LEU A 200 -3.82 1.61 4.98
N THR A 201 -5.06 1.24 5.30
CA THR A 201 -5.85 0.35 4.46
C THR A 201 -6.28 1.05 3.17
N PRO A 202 -6.76 0.31 2.16
CA PRO A 202 -7.36 0.91 0.97
C PRO A 202 -8.55 1.82 1.28
N ARG A 203 -9.37 1.51 2.29
CA ARG A 203 -10.44 2.39 2.79
C ARG A 203 -9.87 3.72 3.28
N ALA A 204 -8.91 3.65 4.19
CA ALA A 204 -8.30 4.85 4.75
C ALA A 204 -7.65 5.72 3.67
N LEU A 205 -7.00 5.12 2.67
CA LEU A 205 -6.43 5.86 1.55
C LEU A 205 -7.48 6.55 0.66
N MET A 206 -8.65 5.92 0.44
CA MET A 206 -9.75 6.54 -0.31
C MET A 206 -10.37 7.70 0.48
N GLU A 207 -10.61 7.49 1.77
CA GLU A 207 -11.28 8.45 2.65
C GLU A 207 -10.37 9.65 2.97
N LEU A 208 -9.10 9.40 3.28
CA LEU A 208 -8.11 10.42 3.61
C LEU A 208 -7.45 11.05 2.38
N ARG A 209 -7.80 10.67 1.16
CA ARG A 209 -7.07 11.06 -0.06
C ARG A 209 -6.82 12.56 -0.14
N THR A 210 -7.88 13.36 -0.04
CA THR A 210 -7.80 14.82 -0.17
C THR A 210 -7.02 15.43 0.99
N TRP A 211 -7.28 14.97 2.22
CA TRP A 211 -6.61 15.45 3.41
C TRP A 211 -5.10 15.17 3.35
N LEU A 212 -4.68 13.94 3.04
CA LEU A 212 -3.27 13.56 2.95
C LEU A 212 -2.50 14.44 1.96
N VAL A 213 -3.09 14.72 0.80
CA VAL A 213 -2.48 15.56 -0.23
C VAL A 213 -2.37 16.99 0.27
N HIS A 214 -3.46 17.57 0.78
CA HIS A 214 -3.44 18.95 1.27
C HIS A 214 -2.50 19.15 2.48
N THR A 215 -2.35 18.14 3.33
CA THR A 215 -1.52 18.22 4.53
C THR A 215 -0.03 18.02 4.25
N TYR A 216 0.34 17.07 3.38
CA TYR A 216 1.73 16.64 3.24
C TYR A 216 2.37 16.98 1.88
N ASN A 217 1.60 17.52 0.93
CA ASN A 217 2.14 17.97 -0.35
C ASN A 217 2.09 19.49 -0.46
N ASP A 218 3.05 20.04 -1.22
CA ASP A 218 3.05 21.45 -1.60
C ASP A 218 2.37 21.60 -2.96
N ALA A 219 1.28 22.38 -3.00
CA ALA A 219 0.52 22.64 -4.21
C ALA A 219 1.20 23.65 -5.14
N ASP A 220 2.05 24.53 -4.60
CA ASP A 220 2.75 25.56 -5.34
C ASP A 220 4.04 25.01 -6.01
N GLU A 221 4.58 23.91 -5.48
CA GLU A 221 5.81 23.27 -5.96
C GLU A 221 5.62 21.79 -6.37
N PRO A 222 4.71 21.46 -7.32
CA PRO A 222 4.33 20.08 -7.64
C PRO A 222 5.45 19.23 -8.28
N GLU A 223 6.50 19.89 -8.80
CA GLU A 223 7.68 19.25 -9.40
C GLU A 223 8.71 18.83 -8.34
N GLU A 224 8.67 19.44 -7.15
CA GLU A 224 9.54 19.07 -6.04
C GLU A 224 9.16 17.71 -5.43
N TRP A 225 9.97 17.22 -4.50
CA TRP A 225 9.66 15.94 -3.83
C TRP A 225 8.37 16.08 -3.01
N GLN A 226 7.36 15.30 -3.37
CA GLN A 226 6.07 15.28 -2.68
C GLN A 226 5.99 14.09 -1.73
N ALA A 227 5.42 14.25 -0.53
CA ALA A 227 5.29 13.13 0.40
C ALA A 227 4.33 12.06 -0.15
N ILE A 228 3.14 12.48 -0.60
CA ILE A 228 2.09 11.65 -1.18
C ILE A 228 2.27 11.59 -2.70
N LYS A 229 2.50 10.38 -3.22
CA LYS A 229 2.75 10.14 -4.64
C LYS A 229 1.69 9.24 -5.24
N PHE A 230 1.45 9.40 -6.54
CA PHE A 230 0.44 8.66 -7.29
C PHE A 230 1.06 7.67 -8.26
N CYS A 231 0.34 6.58 -8.49
CA CYS A 231 0.73 5.57 -9.46
C CYS A 231 0.56 6.15 -10.86
N GLU A 232 1.59 6.02 -11.69
CA GLU A 232 1.52 6.52 -13.06
C GLU A 232 0.48 5.75 -13.91
N ALA A 233 0.16 4.50 -13.53
CA ALA A 233 -0.80 3.65 -14.23
C ALA A 233 -2.27 3.90 -13.82
N CYS A 234 -2.58 3.87 -12.51
CA CYS A 234 -3.96 3.96 -12.03
C CYS A 234 -4.31 5.30 -11.36
N LYS A 235 -3.35 6.20 -11.18
CA LYS A 235 -3.53 7.53 -10.56
C LYS A 235 -4.02 7.52 -9.09
N GLU A 236 -3.96 6.35 -8.45
CA GLU A 236 -4.19 6.19 -7.02
C GLU A 236 -2.91 6.38 -6.19
N ILE A 237 -3.07 6.74 -4.90
CA ILE A 237 -1.95 6.90 -3.96
C ILE A 237 -1.15 5.59 -3.89
N VAL A 238 0.19 5.69 -3.96
CA VAL A 238 1.10 4.54 -3.84
C VAL A 238 1.70 4.50 -2.46
N THR A 239 1.35 3.49 -1.68
CA THR A 239 2.02 3.14 -0.41
C THR A 239 2.79 1.82 -0.51
N ILE A 240 2.50 0.99 -1.51
CA ILE A 240 3.20 -0.27 -1.79
C ILE A 240 3.51 -0.35 -3.28
N GLY A 241 4.78 -0.46 -3.65
CA GLY A 241 5.15 -0.48 -5.06
C GLY A 241 6.64 -0.33 -5.35
N GLN A 242 6.91 0.24 -6.52
CA GLN A 242 8.23 0.58 -7.00
C GLN A 242 8.33 2.08 -7.33
N ARG A 243 9.55 2.59 -7.24
CA ARG A 243 9.88 3.98 -7.57
C ARG A 243 10.93 4.08 -8.65
N CYS A 244 10.96 5.23 -9.31
CA CYS A 244 12.04 5.60 -10.20
C CYS A 244 13.38 5.57 -9.45
N SER A 245 14.45 5.15 -10.15
CA SER A 245 15.82 5.15 -9.66
C SER A 245 16.34 6.58 -9.44
N ASN A 246 15.94 7.52 -10.30
CA ASN A 246 16.13 8.95 -10.06
C ASN A 246 15.33 9.42 -8.82
N LEU A 247 16.04 9.89 -7.79
CA LEU A 247 15.47 10.35 -6.51
C LEU A 247 14.69 11.67 -6.64
N ASP A 248 14.98 12.47 -7.65
CA ASP A 248 14.28 13.73 -7.94
C ASP A 248 12.99 13.49 -8.72
N CYS A 249 12.78 12.27 -9.24
CA CYS A 249 11.58 11.93 -9.98
C CYS A 249 10.48 11.38 -9.06
N ASN A 250 9.27 11.95 -9.16
CA ASN A 250 8.09 11.51 -8.41
C ASN A 250 7.33 10.32 -9.03
N THR A 251 7.79 9.73 -10.14
CA THR A 251 7.09 8.61 -10.80
C THR A 251 7.12 7.35 -9.93
N ARG A 252 5.93 6.83 -9.60
CA ARG A 252 5.74 5.59 -8.82
C ARG A 252 4.79 4.63 -9.54
N LEU A 253 4.93 3.35 -9.28
CA LEU A 253 4.05 2.29 -9.78
C LEU A 253 3.70 1.33 -8.65
N HIS A 254 2.43 0.97 -8.48
CA HIS A 254 2.09 -0.17 -7.61
C HIS A 254 2.64 -1.46 -8.19
N ASN A 255 2.96 -2.44 -7.33
CA ASN A 255 3.36 -3.79 -7.76
C ASN A 255 2.27 -4.44 -8.63
N ILE A 256 1.00 -4.23 -8.28
CA ILE A 256 -0.14 -4.75 -9.04
C ILE A 256 -0.35 -4.07 -10.41
N CYS A 257 0.30 -2.94 -10.64
CA CYS A 257 0.15 -2.11 -11.84
C CYS A 257 1.35 -2.24 -12.80
N GLU A 258 2.55 -2.51 -12.29
CA GLU A 258 3.78 -2.43 -13.08
C GLU A 258 3.78 -3.35 -14.30
N GLU A 259 3.31 -4.59 -14.18
CA GLU A 259 3.36 -5.57 -15.26
C GLU A 259 2.52 -5.11 -16.46
N ALA A 260 1.29 -4.66 -16.20
CA ALA A 260 0.41 -4.14 -17.24
C ALA A 260 0.94 -2.82 -17.84
N TYR A 261 1.50 -1.95 -17.00
CA TYR A 261 2.08 -0.69 -17.43
C TYR A 261 3.27 -0.88 -18.38
N TRP A 262 4.20 -1.80 -18.05
CA TRP A 262 5.37 -2.08 -18.89
C TRP A 262 5.03 -2.89 -20.13
N ARG A 263 4.02 -3.76 -20.10
CA ARG A 263 3.57 -4.48 -21.30
C ARG A 263 3.07 -3.53 -22.40
N ALA A 264 2.48 -2.40 -22.01
CA ALA A 264 1.99 -1.38 -22.93
C ALA A 264 3.09 -0.45 -23.49
N ARG A 265 4.33 -0.52 -22.99
CA ARG A 265 5.40 0.44 -23.32
C ARG A 265 6.69 -0.27 -23.74
N PRO A 266 7.20 -0.03 -24.96
CA PRO A 266 8.48 -0.58 -25.39
C PRO A 266 9.62 0.12 -24.63
N GLY A 267 10.46 -0.65 -23.95
CA GLY A 267 11.56 -0.13 -23.13
C GLY A 267 11.12 0.16 -21.69
N LYS A 268 11.89 -0.35 -20.72
CA LYS A 268 11.67 -0.10 -19.28
C LYS A 268 12.35 1.20 -18.87
N THR A 269 11.83 2.34 -19.34
CA THR A 269 12.31 3.68 -18.98
C THR A 269 11.20 4.49 -18.32
N CYS A 270 11.59 5.33 -17.36
CA CYS A 270 10.66 6.20 -16.65
C CYS A 270 10.03 7.22 -17.60
N ALA A 271 8.70 7.29 -17.63
CA ALA A 271 7.96 8.16 -18.54
C ALA A 271 8.12 9.68 -18.31
N LYS A 272 8.72 10.09 -17.19
CA LYS A 272 8.91 11.51 -16.85
C LYS A 272 10.35 12.01 -16.97
N CYS A 273 11.34 11.14 -16.80
CA CYS A 273 12.75 11.54 -16.76
C CYS A 273 13.68 10.61 -17.54
N ASP A 274 13.11 9.69 -18.32
CA ASP A 274 13.79 8.73 -19.21
C ASP A 274 14.83 7.82 -18.54
N THR A 275 14.94 7.86 -17.22
CA THR A 275 15.87 7.03 -16.47
C THR A 275 15.47 5.56 -16.58
N ALA A 276 16.44 4.68 -16.79
CA ALA A 276 16.21 3.24 -16.85
C ALA A 276 15.57 2.72 -15.54
N TRP A 277 14.53 1.90 -15.68
CA TRP A 277 13.80 1.31 -14.57
C TRP A 277 14.34 -0.09 -14.26
N ASP A 278 15.12 -0.21 -13.19
CA ASP A 278 15.76 -1.46 -12.80
C ASP A 278 14.88 -2.37 -11.92
N GLY A 279 13.76 -1.85 -11.41
CA GLY A 279 12.83 -2.56 -10.53
C GLY A 279 13.38 -2.86 -9.13
N LYS A 280 14.48 -2.22 -8.72
CA LYS A 280 15.17 -2.49 -7.44
C LYS A 280 14.89 -1.45 -6.36
N HIS A 281 14.10 -0.43 -6.69
CA HIS A 281 13.75 0.64 -5.77
C HIS A 281 12.29 0.53 -5.37
N PHE A 282 12.05 0.23 -4.10
CA PHE A 282 10.72 -0.08 -3.57
C PHE A 282 10.10 1.10 -2.82
N VAL A 283 8.79 1.04 -2.71
CA VAL A 283 7.91 1.88 -1.90
C VAL A 283 7.17 0.98 -0.92
N GLY A 284 7.01 1.42 0.33
CA GLY A 284 6.35 0.65 1.38
C GLY A 284 7.35 -0.05 2.32
N PRO A 285 6.89 -1.01 3.16
CA PRO A 285 7.75 -1.75 4.09
C PRO A 285 8.96 -2.44 3.43
N LYS A 286 8.84 -2.86 2.16
CA LYS A 286 9.96 -3.44 1.39
C LYS A 286 11.12 -2.46 1.19
N ALA A 287 10.87 -1.16 1.22
CA ALA A 287 11.90 -0.14 1.11
C ALA A 287 12.93 -0.20 2.25
N VAL A 288 12.58 -0.79 3.40
CA VAL A 288 13.52 -0.97 4.52
C VAL A 288 14.66 -1.91 4.14
N THR A 289 14.31 -3.11 3.65
CA THR A 289 15.27 -4.19 3.34
C THR A 289 16.26 -3.81 2.23
N ALA A 290 15.80 -3.15 1.17
CA ALA A 290 16.67 -2.73 0.06
C ALA A 290 17.73 -1.70 0.48
N THR A 291 17.42 -0.83 1.45
CA THR A 291 18.42 0.09 2.02
C THR A 291 19.46 -0.63 2.86
N ASP A 292 19.06 -1.62 3.68
CA ASP A 292 20.00 -2.36 4.52
C ASP A 292 21.00 -3.14 3.66
N ASP A 293 20.54 -3.73 2.56
CA ASP A 293 21.41 -4.38 1.59
C ASP A 293 22.38 -3.40 0.92
N HIS A 294 21.91 -2.21 0.55
CA HIS A 294 22.76 -1.16 -0.01
C HIS A 294 23.78 -0.61 1.00
N LEU A 295 23.39 -0.44 2.27
CA LEU A 295 24.29 -0.02 3.35
C LEU A 295 25.33 -1.10 3.65
N ARG A 296 24.94 -2.38 3.67
CA ARG A 296 25.85 -3.53 3.83
C ARG A 296 26.83 -3.64 2.65
N GLU A 297 26.38 -3.40 1.43
CA GLU A 297 27.24 -3.37 0.24
C GLU A 297 28.22 -2.20 0.27
N LYS A 298 27.80 -1.03 0.75
CA LYS A 298 28.68 0.13 0.94
C LYS A 298 29.72 -0.08 2.05
N GLN A 299 29.35 -0.79 3.12
CA GLN A 299 30.28 -1.17 4.19
C GLN A 299 31.30 -2.21 3.69
N ARG A 300 30.89 -3.21 2.90
CA ARG A 300 31.79 -4.20 2.27
C ARG A 300 32.76 -3.57 1.28
N SER A 301 32.30 -2.64 0.45
CA SER A 301 33.13 -1.93 -0.53
C SER A 301 34.07 -0.87 0.10
N GLY A 302 33.72 -0.32 1.27
CA GLY A 302 34.57 0.59 2.03
C GLY A 302 35.75 -0.09 2.75
N VAL A 303 35.60 -1.35 3.19
CA VAL A 303 36.68 -2.10 3.85
C VAL A 303 37.82 -2.46 2.88
N SER A 304 37.49 -2.67 1.59
CA SER A 304 38.49 -3.05 0.58
C SER A 304 39.40 -1.91 0.13
N LYS A 305 39.04 -0.64 0.41
CA LYS A 305 39.83 0.54 0.02
C LYS A 305 40.88 0.96 1.06
N ARG A 306 40.79 0.44 2.30
CA ARG A 306 41.76 0.70 3.38
C ARG A 306 42.91 -0.33 3.48
N ARG A 307 42.89 -1.41 2.69
CA ARG A 307 43.96 -2.43 2.67
C ARG A 307 44.96 -2.29 1.51
N ARG A 308 44.90 -1.22 0.72
CA ARG A 308 45.79 -1.00 -0.45
C ARG A 308 46.71 0.22 -0.33
N ALA A 309 46.86 0.79 0.86
CA ALA A 309 47.78 1.88 1.13
C ALA A 309 48.49 1.63 2.47
N ASP A 310 49.34 0.61 2.52
CA ASP A 310 50.45 0.52 3.48
C ASP A 310 51.28 -0.74 3.17
N VAL A 311 52.09 -0.65 2.12
CA VAL A 311 53.33 -1.44 1.99
C VAL A 311 54.30 -0.53 1.26
N ASP A 312 55.13 0.21 2.00
CA ASP A 312 56.56 0.41 1.69
C ASP A 312 57.28 1.17 2.82
N GLU A 313 58.39 0.54 3.25
CA GLU A 313 59.67 1.06 3.76
C GLU A 313 59.79 1.78 5.13
N ASP A 314 60.30 0.99 6.09
CA ASP A 314 61.59 1.14 6.80
C ASP A 314 61.95 2.36 7.69
N ASP A 315 62.45 1.95 8.87
CA ASP A 315 63.58 2.43 9.66
C ASP A 315 63.41 3.44 10.84
N ASN A 316 63.83 2.90 12.00
CA ASN A 316 64.52 3.49 13.15
C ASN A 316 63.90 4.59 14.05
N GLY A 317 63.76 4.22 15.33
CA GLY A 317 64.39 4.95 16.44
C GLY A 317 63.57 6.02 17.18
N GLY A 318 63.43 5.86 18.50
CA GLY A 318 63.28 7.01 19.40
C GLY A 318 62.19 6.89 20.47
N GLU A 319 62.63 6.76 21.71
CA GLU A 319 61.87 6.64 22.95
C GLU A 319 60.97 7.83 23.31
N GLY A 320 59.94 7.58 24.12
CA GLY A 320 59.34 8.65 24.95
C GLY A 320 57.94 8.39 25.48
N SER A 321 57.85 7.81 26.70
CA SER A 321 56.99 8.23 27.83
C SER A 321 55.52 8.59 27.53
N SER A 322 54.45 8.00 28.08
CA SER A 322 54.18 7.51 29.42
C SER A 322 52.68 7.16 29.50
N GLY A 323 52.26 6.38 30.50
CA GLY A 323 50.93 6.62 31.10
C GLY A 323 49.85 5.54 30.97
N ARG A 324 50.05 4.44 31.70
CA ARG A 324 49.06 3.88 32.66
C ARG A 324 47.78 3.20 32.13
N ARG A 325 47.89 1.88 32.09
CA ARG A 325 46.81 0.86 32.18
C ARG A 325 45.78 1.18 33.28
N ARG A 326 44.49 0.99 32.97
CA ARG A 326 43.49 0.52 33.96
C ARG A 326 42.52 -0.47 33.31
N ARG A 327 42.46 -1.65 33.93
CA ARG A 327 41.57 -2.79 33.69
C ARG A 327 40.12 -2.47 34.08
N THR A 328 39.16 -2.99 33.33
CA THR A 328 37.82 -3.45 33.79
C THR A 328 37.41 -4.57 32.83
N ARG A 329 37.58 -5.83 33.24
CA ARG A 329 36.55 -6.72 33.82
C ARG A 329 35.53 -7.14 32.77
N VAL A 330 35.84 -8.29 32.18
CA VAL A 330 34.91 -9.18 31.48
C VAL A 330 33.96 -9.74 32.53
N GLU A 331 32.65 -9.60 32.33
CA GLU A 331 31.65 -10.38 33.03
C GLU A 331 31.06 -11.40 32.07
N GLU A 332 31.00 -12.62 32.57
CA GLU A 332 30.61 -13.86 31.93
C GLU A 332 29.15 -13.83 31.45
N ALA A 333 28.94 -14.46 30.30
CA ALA A 333 27.63 -14.82 29.78
C ALA A 333 27.09 -16.04 30.55
N PRO A 334 25.77 -16.13 30.78
CA PRO A 334 25.14 -17.40 31.14
C PRO A 334 24.79 -18.21 29.87
N GLU A 335 25.34 -19.43 29.80
CA GLU A 335 24.71 -20.62 29.20
C GLU A 335 23.45 -20.93 30.05
N VAL A 336 22.34 -21.56 29.66
CA VAL A 336 21.93 -22.69 28.81
C VAL A 336 20.38 -22.43 28.61
N GLU A 337 19.61 -22.86 27.62
CA GLU A 337 19.16 -24.22 27.28
C GLU A 337 18.48 -24.19 25.90
N GLU A 338 19.03 -24.98 24.96
CA GLU A 338 18.41 -25.32 23.68
C GLU A 338 17.47 -26.50 23.93
N GLU A 339 16.16 -26.27 23.78
CA GLU A 339 15.18 -27.35 23.67
C GLU A 339 15.16 -27.84 22.22
N ASN A 340 15.75 -29.03 22.02
CA ASN A 340 15.56 -29.88 20.84
C ASN A 340 14.11 -30.38 20.82
N GLU A 341 13.35 -30.06 19.78
CA GLU A 341 12.19 -30.85 19.39
C GLU A 341 12.55 -31.65 18.14
N GLU A 342 12.51 -32.98 18.32
CA GLU A 342 12.85 -34.02 17.36
C GLU A 342 11.90 -34.01 16.15
N GLU A 343 12.50 -33.95 14.95
CA GLU A 343 11.85 -34.32 13.69
C GLU A 343 11.72 -35.85 13.63
N GLY A 344 10.49 -36.34 13.53
CA GLY A 344 10.19 -37.74 13.23
C GLY A 344 10.09 -37.97 11.72
N GLU A 345 11.00 -38.78 11.19
CA GLU A 345 10.97 -39.32 9.83
C GLU A 345 10.18 -40.64 9.73
N ALA A 346 9.84 -40.96 8.47
CA ALA A 346 9.39 -42.24 7.89
C ALA A 346 7.86 -42.46 7.86
N GLU A 347 7.24 -42.92 6.77
CA GLU A 347 7.68 -43.92 5.78
C GLU A 347 7.16 -43.65 4.34
N GLU A 348 7.86 -44.32 3.42
CA GLU A 348 7.71 -44.43 1.97
C GLU A 348 6.48 -45.27 1.57
N GLU A 349 5.86 -44.99 0.41
CA GLU A 349 5.29 -46.03 -0.46
C GLU A 349 5.49 -45.64 -1.93
N GLU A 350 5.83 -46.67 -2.71
CA GLU A 350 6.26 -46.70 -4.11
C GLU A 350 5.07 -46.76 -5.10
N ASP A 351 5.43 -46.86 -6.39
CA ASP A 351 4.64 -47.28 -7.57
C ASP A 351 3.83 -46.18 -8.30
N GLU A 352 3.86 -46.02 -9.63
CA GLU A 352 4.47 -46.72 -10.77
C GLU A 352 4.35 -45.78 -12.00
N GLU A 353 5.35 -45.70 -12.89
CA GLU A 353 5.12 -45.29 -14.30
C GLU A 353 4.66 -46.51 -15.12
N PRO A 354 3.98 -46.31 -16.26
CA PRO A 354 4.72 -46.58 -17.50
C PRO A 354 4.37 -45.66 -18.69
N GLY A 355 5.41 -45.36 -19.48
CA GLY A 355 5.44 -45.83 -20.86
C GLY A 355 5.17 -44.81 -21.98
N HIS A 356 6.27 -44.26 -22.52
CA HIS A 356 6.63 -44.17 -23.95
C HIS A 356 5.52 -44.19 -25.01
N ASN A 357 5.48 -43.15 -25.85
CA ASN A 357 5.68 -43.34 -27.29
C ASN A 357 6.19 -42.06 -27.96
N GLY A 358 7.32 -42.18 -28.64
CA GLY A 358 7.90 -41.14 -29.49
C GLY A 358 7.46 -41.24 -30.94
N SER A 359 7.75 -40.16 -31.68
CA SER A 359 8.15 -40.12 -33.11
C SER A 359 8.02 -38.66 -33.56
N GLU A 360 9.12 -37.95 -33.72
CA GLU A 360 9.86 -37.75 -34.98
C GLU A 360 9.29 -36.64 -35.89
N VAL A 361 10.14 -35.61 -36.06
CA VAL A 361 10.60 -35.00 -37.32
C VAL A 361 9.55 -34.54 -38.35
N VAL A 362 9.64 -33.27 -38.78
CA VAL A 362 9.98 -32.84 -40.16
C VAL A 362 9.81 -31.32 -40.33
N ASN A 363 10.93 -30.71 -40.73
CA ASN A 363 11.14 -29.54 -41.58
C ASN A 363 9.99 -28.56 -41.92
N GLY A 364 10.34 -27.28 -41.78
CA GLY A 364 10.60 -26.47 -42.98
C GLY A 364 9.50 -25.49 -43.38
N GLY A 365 9.83 -24.20 -43.45
CA GLY A 365 8.92 -23.24 -44.05
C GLY A 365 9.27 -21.77 -43.88
N ARG A 366 10.45 -21.34 -44.33
CA ARG A 366 10.66 -19.94 -44.70
C ARG A 366 9.60 -19.52 -45.72
N ARG A 367 8.80 -18.50 -45.42
CA ARG A 367 8.18 -17.65 -46.46
C ARG A 367 8.37 -16.18 -46.14
N ARG A 368 9.34 -15.60 -46.86
CA ARG A 368 9.40 -14.18 -47.22
C ARG A 368 8.37 -13.90 -48.31
N ARG A 369 7.68 -12.76 -48.20
CA ARG A 369 7.12 -11.85 -49.24
C ARG A 369 5.85 -11.22 -48.66
N SER A 370 5.51 -9.95 -48.85
CA SER A 370 6.15 -8.84 -49.56
C SER A 370 5.38 -7.58 -49.15
N ASN A 371 6.04 -6.42 -49.21
CA ASN A 371 5.43 -5.09 -49.14
C ASN A 371 4.12 -4.97 -49.93
N ARG A 372 3.18 -4.21 -49.38
CA ARG A 372 2.41 -3.25 -50.17
C ARG A 372 2.21 -1.97 -49.36
N VAL A 373 2.94 -0.96 -49.79
CA VAL A 373 2.70 0.46 -49.54
C VAL A 373 1.44 0.85 -50.30
N VAL A 374 0.53 1.56 -49.64
CA VAL A 374 -0.35 2.53 -50.30
C VAL A 374 -0.36 3.76 -49.39
N GLU A 375 0.36 4.78 -49.85
CA GLU A 375 0.16 6.18 -49.52
C GLU A 375 -1.07 6.67 -50.29
N GLU A 376 -1.93 7.46 -49.65
CA GLU A 376 -2.78 8.52 -50.24
C GLU A 376 -3.48 9.17 -49.03
N GLU A 377 -2.92 10.27 -48.53
CA GLU A 377 -3.09 11.65 -48.96
C GLU A 377 -4.16 12.36 -48.12
N ALA A 378 -3.73 13.52 -47.64
CA ALA A 378 -4.47 14.45 -46.83
C ALA A 378 -5.50 15.19 -47.70
N ASP A 379 -6.61 15.59 -47.11
CA ASP A 379 -7.28 16.80 -47.55
C ASP A 379 -7.72 17.64 -46.36
N GLU A 380 -7.20 18.86 -46.38
CA GLU A 380 -7.45 20.01 -45.53
C GLU A 380 -8.58 20.81 -46.18
N SER A 381 -9.69 21.01 -45.48
CA SER A 381 -10.60 22.15 -45.67
C SER A 381 -11.51 22.19 -44.43
N GLY A 382 -11.59 23.24 -43.61
CA GLY A 382 -11.48 24.65 -43.94
C GLY A 382 -12.88 25.23 -44.16
N SER A 383 -13.31 26.00 -43.15
CA SER A 383 -14.32 27.08 -43.15
C SER A 383 -15.83 26.80 -43.20
N ASP A 384 -16.50 27.57 -42.32
CA ASP A 384 -17.85 28.15 -42.35
C ASP A 384 -19.06 27.28 -41.93
N GLU A 385 -19.50 27.40 -40.67
CA GLU A 385 -20.60 28.29 -40.20
C GLU A 385 -20.75 28.28 -38.67
#